data_AF-A0A1F4BK01-F1
#
_entry.id   AF-A0A1F4BK01-F1
#
_cell.length_a   1.000
_cell.length_b   1.000
_cell.length_c   1.000
_cell.angle_alpha   90.00
_cell.angle_beta   90.00
_cell.angle_gamma   90.00
#
_symmetry.space_group_name_H-M   'P 1'
#
loop_
_entity.id
_entity.type
_entity.pdbx_description
1 polymer ?
#
loop_
_entity_poly.entity_id
_entity_poly.type
_entity_poly.pdbx_seq_one_letter_code
_entity_poly.pdbx_strand_id
1 'polypeptide(L)'
;MDYDMLDRIKTVKHPGPATRTYNYGATTVAITNERNITHTYSYRAYGDPDKRELMSISVPEPGANVTITRNPIGRILTVAQGDKTRAYVYNAVGQVPAGNFLTSIIDPETDTTTFGRDQVGNMTSRSVNGTPTTGFIYDALNRLTQINYPGGLPTVIRSYYGDGLLKDVEYGTAALRHFEYDANKNLTLDRLTVDGRIYSLGHSYSGNDGRSTTTFPSGTVVSFNPNGFGRPRAATPFAGNIDFHPSGELKTVEYANGVTTSIALNNRLWPQQLASLRSTPPLVDLKHTYTYDGTGNVKSLETRVDDIVDGLNSMPDLQYDAIDRLVLANTTSGEARAFSYDGAGNLLSQTKGGQILNYGYDGSNRLASISNRPYQFAYDLYGNVVNNGTASTPMFTYNDALQMTCFRCGQTDPVNYAYDGLNMRVRTEKGGIKTYFMYGLDGQLLLEDTPTTSSWGSDLKEYVYLQGKLVGVKAITRVGTATTTSTGSISSLIGGNVTLTVNVSGSSPTGTVTFKEGGVPFGSPVTVTNGSASITLSSLSVGSHTITADYSGDANNAQSSTTFQVTIYNLSWLPAILQLLLDD
;
A
#
# COMPACT_ATOMS: atom_id res chain seq x y z
N MET A 1 15.17 37.42 -4.95
CA MET A 1 14.95 37.66 -3.51
C MET A 1 15.59 39.00 -3.19
N ASP A 2 15.01 39.75 -2.27
CA ASP A 2 15.54 41.04 -1.81
C ASP A 2 16.04 40.87 -0.37
N TYR A 3 17.16 41.51 -0.04
CA TYR A 3 17.84 41.40 1.26
C TYR A 3 17.88 42.75 1.97
N ASP A 4 17.98 42.73 3.31
CA ASP A 4 18.26 43.93 4.10
C ASP A 4 19.78 44.21 4.20
N MET A 5 20.15 45.29 4.90
CA MET A 5 21.56 45.69 5.06
C MET A 5 22.42 44.71 5.87
N LEU A 6 21.81 43.70 6.50
CA LEU A 6 22.48 42.64 7.25
C LEU A 6 22.48 41.32 6.47
N ASP A 7 22.21 41.36 5.17
CA ASP A 7 22.13 40.21 4.26
C ASP A 7 21.06 39.17 4.65
N ARG A 8 20.01 39.61 5.35
CA ARG A 8 18.86 38.76 5.69
C ARG A 8 17.78 38.89 4.64
N ILE A 9 17.10 37.79 4.32
CA ILE A 9 15.99 37.80 3.36
C ILE A 9 14.90 38.75 3.87
N LYS A 10 14.61 39.79 3.10
CA LYS A 10 13.53 40.76 3.37
C LYS A 10 12.27 40.41 2.60
N THR A 11 12.43 40.00 1.35
CA THR A 11 11.31 39.67 0.46
C THR A 11 11.65 38.50 -0.46
N VAL A 12 10.72 37.55 -0.57
CA VAL A 12 10.75 36.50 -1.59
C VAL A 12 9.58 36.76 -2.54
N LYS A 13 9.91 37.00 -3.82
CA LYS A 13 8.93 37.12 -4.90
C LYS A 13 8.87 35.80 -5.64
N HIS A 14 7.68 35.22 -5.74
CA HIS A 14 7.42 34.02 -6.52
C HIS A 14 6.89 34.39 -7.91
N PRO A 15 6.94 33.48 -8.90
CA PRO A 15 6.23 33.67 -10.15
C PRO A 15 4.77 34.08 -9.92
N GLY A 16 4.32 35.16 -10.57
CA GLY A 16 3.02 35.79 -10.34
C GLY A 16 3.05 36.93 -9.30
N PRO A 17 1.90 37.36 -8.74
CA PRO A 17 1.83 38.43 -7.75
C PRO A 17 2.21 37.99 -6.32
N ALA A 18 2.48 36.70 -6.11
CA ALA A 18 2.69 36.10 -4.80
C ALA A 18 4.04 36.53 -4.19
N THR A 19 3.98 37.19 -3.04
CA THR A 19 5.15 37.73 -2.33
C THR A 19 5.10 37.37 -0.86
N ARG A 20 6.25 36.96 -0.31
CA ARG A 20 6.45 36.76 1.12
C ARG A 20 7.41 37.81 1.66
N THR A 21 7.08 38.43 2.79
CA THR A 21 7.91 39.45 3.42
C THR A 21 8.33 39.04 4.83
N TYR A 22 9.49 39.53 5.24
CA TYR A 22 10.09 39.27 6.55
C TYR A 22 10.38 40.61 7.22
N ASN A 23 9.87 40.77 8.43
CA ASN A 23 10.12 41.93 9.27
C ASN A 23 10.82 41.48 10.56
N TYR A 24 12.07 41.93 10.73
CA TYR A 24 12.94 41.51 11.83
C TYR A 24 12.89 42.53 12.97
N GLY A 25 12.41 42.10 14.13
CA GLY A 25 12.59 42.79 15.40
C GLY A 25 13.88 42.36 16.11
N ALA A 26 14.09 42.86 17.33
CA ALA A 26 15.26 42.50 18.14
C ALA A 26 15.28 40.99 18.48
N THR A 27 14.14 40.45 18.90
CA THR A 27 13.95 39.04 19.27
C THR A 27 12.85 38.36 18.46
N THR A 28 12.30 39.03 17.45
CA THR A 28 11.15 38.53 16.69
C THR A 28 11.41 38.55 15.19
N VAL A 29 10.73 37.66 14.48
CA VAL A 29 10.61 37.67 13.02
C VAL A 29 9.13 37.55 12.68
N ALA A 30 8.55 38.59 12.11
CA ALA A 30 7.20 38.54 11.57
C ALA A 30 7.30 38.19 10.07
N ILE A 31 6.68 37.09 9.67
CA ILE A 31 6.63 36.63 8.29
C ILE A 31 5.22 36.82 7.78
N THR A 32 5.05 37.69 6.78
CA THR A 32 3.78 37.85 6.06
C THR A 32 3.82 37.00 4.81
N ASN A 33 2.93 36.01 4.71
CA ASN A 33 2.86 35.09 3.59
C ASN A 33 2.19 35.72 2.36
N GLU A 34 2.11 34.94 1.29
CA GLU A 34 1.60 35.34 -0.01
C GLU A 34 0.08 35.59 -0.02
N ARG A 35 -0.62 35.29 1.08
CA ARG A 35 -2.03 35.63 1.33
C ARG A 35 -2.20 36.83 2.26
N ASN A 36 -1.11 37.54 2.55
CA ASN A 36 -1.07 38.68 3.47
C ASN A 36 -1.41 38.31 4.92
N ILE A 37 -1.12 37.07 5.33
CA ILE A 37 -1.27 36.60 6.70
C ILE A 37 0.08 36.63 7.40
N THR A 38 0.13 37.23 8.59
CA THR A 38 1.37 37.39 9.35
C THR A 38 1.46 36.40 10.50
N HIS A 39 2.55 35.64 10.55
CA HIS A 39 2.94 34.82 11.70
C HIS A 39 4.18 35.45 12.36
N THR A 40 4.17 35.56 13.68
CA THR A 40 5.31 36.14 14.43
C THR A 40 6.01 35.06 15.22
N TYR A 41 7.30 34.91 14.97
CA TYR A 41 8.19 33.97 15.63
C TYR A 41 9.05 34.73 16.63
N SER A 42 9.03 34.33 17.91
CA SER A 42 9.83 34.95 18.96
C SER A 42 10.97 34.04 19.38
N TYR A 43 12.15 34.61 19.58
CA TYR A 43 13.38 33.89 19.80
C TYR A 43 14.10 34.35 21.07
N ARG A 44 14.87 33.44 21.63
CA ARG A 44 15.93 33.71 22.61
C ARG A 44 17.29 33.52 21.94
N ALA A 45 18.27 34.33 22.29
CA ALA A 45 19.67 34.12 21.89
C ALA A 45 20.58 34.41 23.09
N TYR A 46 21.65 33.63 23.26
CA TYR A 46 22.65 33.84 24.30
C TYR A 46 24.03 34.02 23.69
N GLY A 47 24.62 35.22 23.85
CA GLY A 47 26.00 35.54 23.43
C GLY A 47 26.22 35.62 21.92
N ASP A 48 25.55 34.77 21.15
CA ASP A 48 25.63 34.67 19.70
C ASP A 48 24.23 34.93 19.08
N PRO A 49 24.01 36.08 18.41
CA PRO A 49 22.73 36.46 17.84
C PRO A 49 22.32 35.61 16.63
N ASP A 50 23.23 34.80 16.07
CA ASP A 50 22.94 33.85 14.99
C ASP A 50 22.42 32.51 15.54
N LYS A 51 22.71 32.20 16.81
CA LYS A 51 22.18 31.03 17.53
C LYS A 51 20.90 31.39 18.26
N ARG A 52 19.81 31.45 17.49
CA ARG A 52 18.46 31.74 17.98
C ARG A 52 17.69 30.47 18.28
N GLU A 53 17.02 30.46 19.42
CA GLU A 53 16.13 29.39 19.87
C GLU A 53 14.69 29.88 19.78
N LEU A 54 13.84 29.17 19.05
CA LEU A 54 12.41 29.51 18.97
C LEU A 54 11.74 29.29 20.33
N MET A 55 11.02 30.32 20.79
CA MET A 55 10.33 30.39 22.08
C MET A 55 8.81 30.51 21.93
N SER A 56 8.31 31.14 20.87
CA SER A 56 6.87 31.15 20.60
C SER A 56 6.55 31.42 19.14
N ILE A 57 5.36 31.01 18.73
CA ILE A 57 4.74 31.31 17.43
C ILE A 57 3.39 31.94 17.72
N SER A 58 3.19 33.16 17.25
CA SER A 58 1.92 33.88 17.31
C SER A 58 1.32 33.94 15.93
N VAL A 59 0.09 33.46 15.80
CA VAL A 59 -0.69 33.43 14.56
C VAL A 59 -1.98 34.21 14.75
N PRO A 60 -2.69 34.59 13.67
CA PRO A 60 -3.95 35.35 13.79
C PRO A 60 -5.09 34.61 14.49
N GLU A 61 -4.91 33.32 14.80
CA GLU A 61 -5.82 32.52 15.60
C GLU A 61 -5.21 32.27 16.98
N PRO A 62 -5.60 33.02 18.03
CA PRO A 62 -4.91 32.98 19.33
C PRO A 62 -4.89 31.60 19.98
N GLY A 63 -5.93 30.78 19.77
CA GLY A 63 -5.98 29.40 20.27
C GLY A 63 -4.89 28.50 19.67
N ALA A 64 -4.36 28.86 18.50
CA ALA A 64 -3.31 28.13 17.80
C ALA A 64 -1.90 28.68 18.07
N ASN A 65 -1.77 29.68 18.95
CA ASN A 65 -0.45 30.15 19.37
C ASN A 65 0.32 29.04 20.07
N VAL A 66 1.61 28.97 19.79
CA VAL A 66 2.53 27.98 20.37
C VAL A 66 3.50 28.68 21.31
N THR A 67 3.64 28.17 22.53
CA THR A 67 4.67 28.61 23.49
C THR A 67 5.61 27.45 23.80
N ILE A 68 6.92 27.71 23.73
CA ILE A 68 7.99 26.75 23.96
C ILE A 68 8.82 27.25 25.14
N THR A 69 8.88 26.48 26.22
CA THR A 69 9.80 26.76 27.32
C THR A 69 11.06 25.91 27.17
N ARG A 70 12.21 26.45 27.57
CA ARG A 70 13.50 25.78 27.44
C ARG A 70 14.35 25.93 28.69
N ASN A 71 15.18 24.92 28.98
CA ASN A 71 16.20 25.02 30.02
C ASN A 71 17.38 25.91 29.57
N PRO A 72 18.37 26.21 30.45
CA PRO A 72 19.50 27.08 30.13
C PRO A 72 20.42 26.55 29.01
N ILE A 73 20.43 25.25 28.75
CA ILE A 73 21.22 24.63 27.65
C ILE A 73 20.38 24.41 26.38
N GLY A 74 19.22 25.06 26.28
CA GLY A 74 18.43 25.14 25.05
C GLY A 74 17.42 24.02 24.82
N ARG A 75 17.26 23.09 25.76
CA ARG A 75 16.35 21.95 25.58
C ARG A 75 14.93 22.30 25.93
N ILE A 76 13.99 21.85 25.12
CA ILE A 76 12.56 22.09 25.29
C ILE A 76 12.08 21.42 26.57
N LEU A 77 11.45 22.17 27.47
CA LEU A 77 10.82 21.63 28.69
C LEU A 77 9.32 21.48 28.49
N THR A 78 8.67 22.43 27.84
CA THR A 78 7.26 22.34 27.48
C THR A 78 6.99 22.94 26.11
N VAL A 79 5.96 22.40 25.45
CA VAL A 79 5.31 23.01 24.28
C VAL A 79 3.83 23.11 24.59
N ALA A 80 3.29 24.32 24.60
CA ALA A 80 1.88 24.59 24.85
C ALA A 80 1.21 25.18 23.61
N GLN A 81 0.01 24.69 23.30
CA GLN A 81 -0.86 25.20 22.23
C GLN A 81 -2.31 25.16 22.72
N GLY A 82 -2.97 26.31 22.73
CA GLY A 82 -4.29 26.43 23.35
C GLY A 82 -4.25 26.05 24.83
N ASP A 83 -5.13 25.15 25.25
CA ASP A 83 -5.21 24.57 26.60
C ASP A 83 -4.35 23.30 26.74
N LYS A 84 -3.65 22.86 25.69
CA LYS A 84 -2.87 21.62 25.68
C LYS A 84 -1.40 21.92 25.92
N THR A 85 -0.77 21.14 26.80
CA THR A 85 0.67 21.26 27.09
C THR A 85 1.32 19.89 27.06
N ARG A 86 2.42 19.78 26.32
CA ARG A 86 3.34 18.64 26.35
C ARG A 86 4.57 19.01 27.15
N ALA A 87 5.05 18.10 27.99
CA ALA A 87 6.26 18.31 28.78
C ALA A 87 7.34 17.27 28.47
N TYR A 88 8.60 17.68 28.57
CA TYR A 88 9.78 16.89 28.25
C TYR A 88 10.72 16.93 29.46
N VAL A 89 10.97 15.76 30.02
CA VAL A 89 11.78 15.60 31.23
C VAL A 89 13.12 14.99 30.86
N TYR A 90 14.21 15.57 31.39
CA TYR A 90 15.57 15.08 31.19
C TYR A 90 16.19 14.70 32.51
N ASN A 91 17.07 13.70 32.54
CA ASN A 91 17.87 13.44 33.73
C ASN A 91 18.85 14.60 34.00
N ALA A 92 19.26 14.81 35.25
CA ALA A 92 20.19 15.88 35.57
C ALA A 92 21.60 15.58 35.02
N VAL A 93 22.37 16.63 34.72
CA VAL A 93 23.80 16.48 34.44
C VAL A 93 24.47 15.89 35.69
N GLY A 94 25.16 14.75 35.53
CA GLY A 94 25.77 14.01 36.63
C GLY A 94 24.92 12.89 37.24
N GLN A 95 23.64 12.76 36.87
CA GLN A 95 22.86 11.54 37.14
C GLN A 95 23.22 10.47 36.13
N VAL A 96 23.26 9.19 36.54
CA VAL A 96 23.57 8.07 35.64
C VAL A 96 22.32 7.68 34.84
N PRO A 97 22.41 7.54 33.50
CA PRO A 97 23.58 7.82 32.66
C PRO A 97 23.85 9.32 32.49
N ALA A 98 25.11 9.73 32.63
CA ALA A 98 25.50 11.13 32.53
C ALA A 98 25.30 11.64 31.10
N GLY A 99 24.46 12.65 30.91
CA GLY A 99 24.28 13.25 29.57
C GLY A 99 23.15 14.25 29.41
N ASN A 100 22.29 14.44 30.42
CA ASN A 100 20.99 15.08 30.25
C ASN A 100 20.30 14.35 29.07
N PHE A 101 19.69 13.21 29.28
CA PHE A 101 18.96 12.50 28.23
C PHE A 101 17.47 12.62 28.50
N LEU A 102 16.66 12.66 27.44
CA LEU A 102 15.21 12.72 27.57
C LEU A 102 14.75 11.43 28.25
N THR A 103 14.18 11.50 29.44
CA THR A 103 13.73 10.35 30.23
C THR A 103 12.23 10.20 30.27
N SER A 104 11.47 11.27 30.03
CA SER A 104 10.02 11.18 29.89
C SER A 104 9.45 12.23 28.94
N ILE A 105 8.32 11.90 28.32
CA ILE A 105 7.40 12.84 27.69
C ILE A 105 6.06 12.72 28.41
N ILE A 106 5.40 13.85 28.66
CA ILE A 106 4.05 13.90 29.21
C ILE A 106 3.15 14.51 28.15
N ASP A 107 2.19 13.71 27.67
CA ASP A 107 1.22 14.07 26.63
C ASP A 107 -0.21 14.09 27.22
N PRO A 108 -1.08 15.01 26.81
CA PRO A 108 -2.49 15.00 27.22
C PRO A 108 -3.20 13.68 26.90
N GLU A 109 -2.84 13.05 25.77
CA GLU A 109 -3.55 11.89 25.21
C GLU A 109 -3.12 10.55 25.83
N THR A 110 -1.86 10.43 26.27
CA THR A 110 -1.27 9.16 26.75
C THR A 110 -0.62 9.27 28.13
N ASP A 111 -0.72 10.43 28.78
CA ASP A 111 -0.02 10.75 30.03
C ASP A 111 1.51 10.58 29.85
N THR A 112 2.17 9.92 30.78
CA THR A 112 3.63 9.90 30.85
C THR A 112 4.19 8.70 30.11
N THR A 113 4.91 8.95 29.01
CA THR A 113 5.82 7.97 28.40
C THR A 113 7.21 8.10 29.04
N THR A 114 7.71 7.04 29.64
CA THR A 114 9.03 6.97 30.27
C THR A 114 10.03 6.19 29.41
N PHE A 115 11.30 6.56 29.50
CA PHE A 115 12.39 5.98 28.74
C PHE A 115 13.62 5.66 29.59
N GLY A 116 14.11 4.44 29.45
CA GLY A 116 15.45 4.06 29.90
C GLY A 116 16.52 4.58 28.93
N ARG A 117 17.70 4.88 29.47
CA ARG A 117 18.87 5.34 28.72
C ARG A 117 20.12 4.58 29.14
N ASP A 118 21.01 4.31 28.21
CA ASP A 118 22.39 3.88 28.51
C ASP A 118 23.36 5.08 28.60
N GLN A 119 24.64 4.80 28.83
CA GLN A 119 25.68 5.82 29.01
C GLN A 119 25.92 6.72 27.79
N VAL A 120 25.55 6.28 26.59
CA VAL A 120 25.71 7.06 25.35
C VAL A 120 24.38 7.61 24.84
N GLY A 121 23.29 7.37 25.56
CA GLY A 121 21.97 7.92 25.29
C GLY A 121 21.05 7.03 24.45
N ASN A 122 21.44 5.79 24.15
CA ASN A 122 20.54 4.85 23.47
C ASN A 122 19.33 4.56 24.37
N MET A 123 18.17 4.36 23.77
CA MET A 123 16.95 4.05 24.50
C MET A 123 16.96 2.59 24.94
N THR A 124 17.07 2.29 26.23
CA THR A 124 17.10 0.90 26.73
C THR A 124 15.74 0.36 27.13
N SER A 125 14.78 1.24 27.42
CA SER A 125 13.41 0.86 27.68
C SER A 125 12.41 1.94 27.29
N ARG A 126 11.14 1.55 27.12
CA ARG A 126 9.98 2.43 26.97
C ARG A 126 8.78 1.86 27.71
N SER A 127 8.06 2.71 28.45
CA SER A 127 6.77 2.40 29.08
C SER A 127 5.82 3.59 28.92
N VAL A 128 4.54 3.35 28.68
CA VAL A 128 3.53 4.40 28.52
C VAL A 128 2.54 4.29 29.68
N ASN A 129 2.37 5.36 30.43
CA ASN A 129 1.45 5.42 31.58
C ASN A 129 1.60 4.22 32.54
N GLY A 130 2.83 3.85 32.85
CA GLY A 130 3.13 2.73 33.77
C GLY A 130 2.86 1.33 33.21
N THR A 131 2.59 1.19 31.91
CA THR A 131 2.51 -0.13 31.26
C THR A 131 3.83 -0.90 31.40
N PRO A 132 3.81 -2.23 31.28
CA PRO A 132 5.03 -3.02 31.21
C PRO A 132 6.03 -2.47 30.16
N THR A 133 7.33 -2.62 30.45
CA THR A 133 8.38 -1.98 29.66
C THR A 133 8.75 -2.80 28.42
N THR A 134 8.81 -2.16 27.25
CA THR A 134 9.53 -2.67 26.09
C THR A 134 11.01 -2.39 26.28
N GLY A 135 11.86 -3.42 26.23
CA GLY A 135 13.31 -3.33 26.35
C GLY A 135 14.01 -3.29 24.99
N PHE A 136 15.14 -2.60 24.92
CA PHE A 136 15.97 -2.46 23.72
C PHE A 136 17.42 -2.76 24.07
N ILE A 137 18.06 -3.61 23.27
CA ILE A 137 19.44 -4.05 23.51
C ILE A 137 20.30 -3.70 22.30
N TYR A 138 21.49 -3.17 22.56
CA TYR A 138 22.43 -2.71 21.54
C TYR A 138 23.72 -3.50 21.59
N ASP A 139 24.39 -3.63 20.45
CA ASP A 139 25.77 -4.12 20.41
C ASP A 139 26.78 -3.02 20.77
N ALA A 140 28.07 -3.37 20.80
CA ALA A 140 29.15 -2.45 21.10
C ALA A 140 29.33 -1.31 20.06
N LEU A 141 28.67 -1.40 18.90
CA LEU A 141 28.65 -0.36 17.86
C LEU A 141 27.37 0.49 17.93
N ASN A 142 26.60 0.40 19.02
CA ASN A 142 25.32 1.08 19.22
C ASN A 142 24.23 0.72 18.20
N ARG A 143 24.30 -0.49 17.63
CA ARG A 143 23.26 -1.01 16.72
C ARG A 143 22.25 -1.83 17.51
N LEU A 144 20.96 -1.60 17.28
CA LEU A 144 19.86 -2.29 17.97
C LEU A 144 19.81 -3.77 17.56
N THR A 145 20.14 -4.67 18.49
CA THR A 145 20.15 -6.12 18.24
C THR A 145 18.92 -6.83 18.75
N GLN A 146 18.24 -6.31 19.78
CA GLN A 146 17.00 -6.93 20.27
C GLN A 146 15.94 -5.91 20.70
N ILE A 147 14.68 -6.26 20.49
CA ILE A 147 13.52 -5.61 21.09
C ILE A 147 12.74 -6.65 21.90
N ASN A 148 12.66 -6.45 23.20
CA ASN A 148 11.96 -7.33 24.13
C ASN A 148 10.62 -6.69 24.48
N TYR A 149 9.54 -7.19 23.89
CA TYR A 149 8.21 -6.72 24.23
C TYR A 149 7.69 -7.38 25.51
N PRO A 150 6.83 -6.68 26.28
CA PRO A 150 6.11 -7.29 27.38
C PRO A 150 5.03 -8.29 26.90
N GLY A 151 4.35 -8.93 27.85
CA GLY A 151 3.15 -9.73 27.55
C GLY A 151 3.40 -11.08 26.88
N GLY A 152 4.65 -11.57 26.86
CA GLY A 152 4.99 -12.88 26.28
C GLY A 152 5.06 -12.90 24.75
N LEU A 153 5.09 -11.74 24.11
CA LEU A 153 5.38 -11.62 22.68
C LEU A 153 6.82 -12.09 22.39
N PRO A 154 7.09 -12.63 21.19
CA PRO A 154 8.44 -12.98 20.79
C PRO A 154 9.39 -11.78 20.84
N THR A 155 10.64 -12.01 21.19
CA THR A 155 11.71 -11.01 21.01
C THR A 155 11.96 -10.79 19.52
N VAL A 156 12.13 -9.53 19.13
CA VAL A 156 12.70 -9.20 17.82
C VAL A 156 14.21 -9.30 17.93
N ILE A 157 14.85 -10.10 17.07
CA ILE A 157 16.31 -10.23 16.99
C ILE A 157 16.77 -9.68 15.66
N ARG A 158 17.80 -8.84 15.67
CA ARG A 158 18.43 -8.24 14.48
C ARG A 158 19.88 -8.66 14.40
N SER A 159 20.29 -9.11 13.21
CA SER A 159 21.69 -9.37 12.89
C SER A 159 22.16 -8.35 11.84
N TYR A 160 23.46 -8.08 11.84
CA TYR A 160 24.07 -7.11 10.94
C TYR A 160 25.31 -7.72 10.27
N TYR A 161 25.56 -7.30 9.04
CA TYR A 161 26.87 -7.48 8.42
C TYR A 161 27.94 -6.63 9.13
N GLY A 162 29.20 -6.94 8.88
CA GLY A 162 30.35 -6.23 9.49
C GLY A 162 30.40 -4.75 9.12
N ASP A 163 29.79 -4.35 8.01
CA ASP A 163 29.71 -2.97 7.53
C ASP A 163 28.45 -2.21 8.00
N GLY A 164 27.63 -2.81 8.86
CA GLY A 164 26.46 -2.18 9.45
C GLY A 164 25.14 -2.43 8.73
N LEU A 165 25.14 -3.08 7.57
CA LEU A 165 23.90 -3.40 6.87
C LEU A 165 23.08 -4.45 7.63
N LEU A 166 21.77 -4.27 7.66
CA LEU A 166 20.84 -5.18 8.33
C LEU A 166 20.81 -6.51 7.57
N LYS A 167 21.07 -7.62 8.24
CA LYS A 167 21.16 -8.94 7.59
C LYS A 167 19.91 -9.76 7.83
N ASP A 168 19.54 -9.97 9.09
CA ASP A 168 18.36 -10.74 9.47
C ASP A 168 17.51 -9.97 10.48
N VAL A 169 16.20 -10.16 10.41
CA VAL A 169 15.24 -9.75 11.42
C VAL A 169 14.30 -10.90 11.73
N GLU A 170 14.37 -11.40 12.95
CA GLU A 170 13.54 -12.51 13.45
C GLU A 170 12.51 -11.98 14.44
N TYR A 171 11.29 -12.51 14.39
CA TYR A 171 10.25 -12.28 15.40
C TYR A 171 9.69 -13.62 15.86
N GLY A 172 10.45 -14.30 16.71
CA GLY A 172 10.21 -15.70 17.08
C GLY A 172 10.04 -16.61 15.87
N THR A 173 9.13 -17.58 15.96
CA THR A 173 8.73 -18.43 14.82
C THR A 173 7.67 -17.78 13.93
N ALA A 174 7.25 -16.54 14.22
CA ALA A 174 6.14 -15.89 13.52
C ALA A 174 6.59 -15.36 12.15
N ALA A 175 7.76 -14.73 12.08
CA ALA A 175 8.33 -14.25 10.82
C ALA A 175 9.86 -14.10 10.90
N LEU A 176 10.53 -14.38 9.79
CA LEU A 176 11.95 -14.10 9.56
C LEU A 176 12.09 -13.29 8.28
N ARG A 177 12.87 -12.22 8.30
CA ARG A 177 13.25 -11.46 7.11
C ARG A 177 14.77 -11.46 6.94
N HIS A 178 15.23 -11.69 5.71
CA HIS A 178 16.63 -11.79 5.36
C HIS A 178 16.95 -10.83 4.20
N PHE A 179 18.11 -10.18 4.28
CA PHE A 179 18.57 -9.22 3.29
C PHE A 179 19.96 -9.57 2.76
N GLU A 180 20.15 -9.42 1.45
CA GLU A 180 21.47 -9.47 0.81
C GLU A 180 21.73 -8.17 0.05
N TYR A 181 23.01 -7.85 -0.12
CA TYR A 181 23.44 -6.61 -0.77
C TYR A 181 24.59 -6.88 -1.75
N ASP A 182 24.70 -6.02 -2.77
CA ASP A 182 25.88 -6.00 -3.64
C ASP A 182 27.06 -5.24 -2.98
N ALA A 183 28.20 -5.19 -3.68
CA ALA A 183 29.41 -4.51 -3.19
C ALA A 183 29.24 -2.99 -3.04
N ASN A 184 28.26 -2.39 -3.72
CA ASN A 184 27.89 -0.97 -3.59
C ASN A 184 26.84 -0.74 -2.49
N LYS A 185 26.49 -1.78 -1.72
CA LYS A 185 25.50 -1.76 -0.64
C LYS A 185 24.06 -1.58 -1.11
N ASN A 186 23.77 -1.86 -2.38
CA ASN A 186 22.40 -1.90 -2.86
C ASN A 186 21.74 -3.22 -2.47
N LEU A 187 20.46 -3.18 -2.09
CA LEU A 187 19.68 -4.34 -1.64
C LEU A 187 19.39 -5.30 -2.81
N THR A 188 20.06 -6.44 -2.90
CA THR A 188 19.87 -7.43 -3.98
C THR A 188 18.84 -8.50 -3.67
N LEU A 189 18.58 -8.79 -2.40
CA LEU A 189 17.56 -9.73 -1.97
C LEU A 189 16.85 -9.21 -0.74
N ASP A 190 15.52 -9.30 -0.76
CA ASP A 190 14.67 -9.23 0.42
C ASP A 190 13.81 -10.48 0.47
N ARG A 191 13.96 -11.28 1.53
CA ARG A 191 13.27 -12.56 1.68
C ARG A 191 12.50 -12.60 2.99
N LEU A 192 11.18 -12.73 2.90
CA LEU A 192 10.28 -12.95 4.03
C LEU A 192 9.92 -14.42 4.15
N THR A 193 10.05 -14.97 5.36
CA THR A 193 9.54 -16.30 5.74
C THR A 193 8.47 -16.16 6.82
N VAL A 194 7.26 -16.69 6.58
CA VAL A 194 6.11 -16.61 7.49
C VAL A 194 5.26 -17.88 7.37
N ASP A 195 4.90 -18.51 8.49
CA ASP A 195 4.21 -19.82 8.51
C ASP A 195 4.85 -20.89 7.59
N GLY A 196 6.19 -20.88 7.47
CA GLY A 196 6.95 -21.78 6.58
C GLY A 196 6.91 -21.42 5.08
N ARG A 197 6.18 -20.37 4.69
CA ARG A 197 6.16 -19.84 3.33
C ARG A 197 7.31 -18.88 3.11
N ILE A 198 7.88 -18.88 1.92
CA ILE A 198 9.02 -18.03 1.55
C ILE A 198 8.61 -17.13 0.38
N TYR A 199 8.76 -15.82 0.55
CA TYR A 199 8.58 -14.80 -0.48
C TYR A 199 9.92 -14.09 -0.67
N SER A 200 10.47 -14.11 -1.89
CA SER A 200 11.76 -13.50 -2.22
C SER A 200 11.60 -12.43 -3.31
N LEU A 201 12.11 -11.24 -3.04
CA LEU A 201 12.24 -10.15 -3.99
C LEU A 201 13.72 -10.00 -4.35
N GLY A 202 14.07 -10.34 -5.58
CA GLY A 202 15.41 -10.11 -6.12
C GLY A 202 15.50 -8.75 -6.80
N HIS A 203 16.62 -8.05 -6.64
CA HIS A 203 16.87 -6.79 -7.33
C HIS A 203 18.22 -6.81 -8.04
N SER A 204 18.29 -6.12 -9.18
CA SER A 204 19.56 -5.80 -9.83
C SER A 204 19.69 -4.30 -10.03
N TYR A 205 20.91 -3.81 -10.17
CA TYR A 205 21.24 -2.39 -10.26
C TYR A 205 22.06 -2.09 -11.50
N SER A 206 21.97 -0.87 -12.01
CA SER A 206 22.83 -0.35 -13.07
C SER A 206 24.19 0.06 -12.49
N GLY A 207 25.15 0.41 -13.35
CA GLY A 207 26.45 0.91 -12.89
C GLY A 207 26.41 2.23 -12.09
N ASN A 208 25.27 2.92 -12.07
CA ASN A 208 25.03 4.13 -11.27
C ASN A 208 24.06 3.87 -10.10
N ASP A 209 23.97 2.62 -9.62
CA ASP A 209 23.13 2.20 -8.50
C ASP A 209 21.62 2.48 -8.67
N GLY A 210 21.17 2.72 -9.91
CA GLY A 210 19.75 2.76 -10.24
C GLY A 210 19.19 1.35 -10.29
N ARG A 211 18.07 1.07 -9.63
CA ARG A 211 17.41 -0.25 -9.69
C ARG A 211 17.05 -0.59 -11.13
N SER A 212 17.68 -1.62 -11.68
CA SER A 212 17.51 -2.11 -13.04
C SER A 212 16.36 -3.10 -13.15
N THR A 213 16.26 -4.04 -12.21
CA THR A 213 15.17 -5.03 -12.18
C THR A 213 14.65 -5.31 -10.78
N THR A 214 13.40 -5.77 -10.70
CA THR A 214 12.86 -6.50 -9.54
C THR A 214 12.28 -7.82 -10.02
N THR A 215 12.70 -8.92 -9.42
CA THR A 215 12.15 -10.26 -9.62
C THR A 215 11.25 -10.58 -8.45
N PHE A 216 9.95 -10.76 -8.71
CA PHE A 216 8.95 -11.09 -7.72
C PHE A 216 8.90 -12.60 -7.41
N PRO A 217 8.24 -13.01 -6.30
CA PRO A 217 8.17 -14.42 -5.90
C PRO A 217 7.57 -15.37 -6.94
N SER A 218 6.68 -14.91 -7.83
CA SER A 218 6.19 -15.75 -8.95
C SER A 218 7.20 -15.95 -10.08
N GLY A 219 8.37 -15.29 -10.02
CA GLY A 219 9.34 -15.19 -11.10
C GLY A 219 9.09 -14.05 -12.08
N THR A 220 8.07 -13.21 -11.88
CA THR A 220 7.87 -11.98 -12.68
C THR A 220 9.09 -11.09 -12.57
N VAL A 221 9.73 -10.78 -13.68
CA VAL A 221 10.79 -9.77 -13.75
C VAL A 221 10.19 -8.46 -14.25
N VAL A 222 10.34 -7.41 -13.46
CA VAL A 222 10.04 -6.04 -13.86
C VAL A 222 11.34 -5.32 -14.17
N SER A 223 11.47 -4.80 -15.39
CA SER A 223 12.66 -4.05 -15.82
C SER A 223 12.38 -2.56 -15.86
N PHE A 224 13.26 -1.79 -15.21
CA PHE A 224 13.07 -0.36 -14.96
C PHE A 224 13.85 0.58 -15.89
N ASN A 225 14.91 0.09 -16.53
CA ASN A 225 15.80 0.87 -17.41
C ASN A 225 16.14 2.26 -16.84
N PRO A 226 16.85 2.34 -15.70
CA PRO A 226 17.09 3.60 -15.01
C PRO A 226 17.98 4.55 -15.85
N ASN A 227 17.69 5.85 -15.79
CA ASN A 227 18.51 6.87 -16.41
C ASN A 227 19.79 7.17 -15.61
N GLY A 228 20.61 8.12 -16.08
CA GLY A 228 21.87 8.49 -15.41
C GLY A 228 21.73 8.99 -13.96
N PHE A 229 20.53 9.41 -13.54
CA PHE A 229 20.20 9.80 -12.16
C PHE A 229 19.56 8.66 -11.35
N GLY A 230 19.56 7.43 -11.87
CA GLY A 230 18.95 6.26 -11.24
C GLY A 230 17.42 6.19 -11.33
N ARG A 231 16.78 7.15 -12.02
CA ARG A 231 15.30 7.19 -12.12
C ARG A 231 14.79 6.20 -13.17
N PRO A 232 13.74 5.41 -12.88
CA PRO A 232 13.23 4.40 -13.81
C PRO A 232 12.56 5.03 -15.04
N ARG A 233 12.95 4.62 -16.26
CA ARG A 233 12.30 5.04 -17.52
C ARG A 233 11.27 4.03 -18.04
N ALA A 234 11.14 2.90 -17.38
CA ALA A 234 10.13 1.90 -17.66
C ALA A 234 9.73 1.15 -16.39
N ALA A 235 8.70 0.33 -16.49
CA ALA A 235 8.36 -0.73 -15.54
C ALA A 235 7.78 -1.89 -16.35
N THR A 236 8.54 -2.37 -17.34
CA THR A 236 8.05 -3.40 -18.27
C THR A 236 7.79 -4.72 -17.54
N PRO A 237 6.72 -5.46 -17.89
CA PRO A 237 5.81 -5.22 -19.02
C PRO A 237 4.63 -4.28 -18.72
N PHE A 238 4.55 -3.63 -17.56
CA PHE A 238 3.37 -2.87 -17.12
C PHE A 238 3.32 -1.44 -17.66
N ALA A 239 4.48 -0.79 -17.76
CA ALA A 239 4.58 0.56 -18.30
C ALA A 239 5.89 0.76 -19.08
N GLY A 240 5.80 1.54 -20.15
CA GLY A 240 6.92 2.02 -20.96
C GLY A 240 6.97 3.55 -20.98
N ASN A 241 8.02 4.09 -21.62
CA ASN A 241 8.17 5.52 -21.94
C ASN A 241 7.86 6.45 -20.76
N ILE A 242 8.58 6.27 -19.66
CA ILE A 242 8.40 7.06 -18.45
C ILE A 242 9.36 8.24 -18.48
N ASP A 243 8.79 9.44 -18.40
CA ASP A 243 9.51 10.70 -18.46
C ASP A 243 9.31 11.54 -17.21
N PHE A 244 10.27 12.42 -16.97
CA PHE A 244 10.32 13.31 -15.81
C PHE A 244 10.47 14.76 -16.26
N HIS A 245 9.89 15.67 -15.48
CA HIS A 245 10.21 17.08 -15.55
C HIS A 245 11.67 17.31 -15.12
N PRO A 246 12.31 18.44 -15.51
CA PRO A 246 13.64 18.80 -15.01
C PRO A 246 13.73 18.86 -13.49
N SER A 247 12.62 19.17 -12.80
CA SER A 247 12.51 19.12 -11.33
C SER A 247 12.67 17.71 -10.75
N GLY A 248 12.51 16.67 -11.56
CA GLY A 248 12.52 15.27 -11.15
C GLY A 248 11.14 14.68 -10.86
N GLU A 249 10.10 15.51 -10.89
CA GLU A 249 8.71 15.06 -10.82
C GLU A 249 8.34 14.23 -12.06
N LEU A 250 7.45 13.25 -11.85
CA LEU A 250 6.91 12.43 -12.94
C LEU A 250 6.18 13.32 -13.95
N LYS A 251 6.49 13.17 -15.24
CA LYS A 251 5.86 13.92 -16.33
C LYS A 251 4.85 13.07 -17.09
N THR A 252 5.26 11.87 -17.49
CA THR A 252 4.43 10.97 -18.30
C THR A 252 4.70 9.51 -17.92
N VAL A 253 3.65 8.68 -17.94
CA VAL A 253 3.72 7.21 -17.89
C VAL A 253 2.82 6.66 -18.98
N GLU A 254 3.36 5.81 -19.85
CA GLU A 254 2.58 5.05 -20.83
C GLU A 254 2.38 3.62 -20.32
N TYR A 255 1.14 3.28 -19.97
CA TYR A 255 0.80 1.95 -19.49
C TYR A 255 0.61 0.99 -20.66
N ALA A 256 0.95 -0.28 -20.44
CA ALA A 256 0.79 -1.33 -21.45
C ALA A 256 -0.69 -1.59 -21.83
N ASN A 257 -1.64 -1.15 -21.02
CA ASN A 257 -3.06 -1.18 -21.36
C ASN A 257 -3.49 -0.06 -22.34
N GLY A 258 -2.55 0.79 -22.79
CA GLY A 258 -2.78 1.89 -23.72
C GLY A 258 -3.22 3.21 -23.09
N VAL A 259 -3.32 3.28 -21.75
CA VAL A 259 -3.54 4.54 -21.03
C VAL A 259 -2.22 5.30 -20.93
N THR A 260 -2.25 6.61 -21.09
CA THR A 260 -1.13 7.50 -20.80
C THR A 260 -1.54 8.47 -19.70
N THR A 261 -0.80 8.47 -18.59
CA THR A 261 -0.96 9.49 -17.55
C THR A 261 0.10 10.57 -17.71
N SER A 262 -0.31 11.83 -17.73
CA SER A 262 0.58 13.00 -17.77
C SER A 262 0.32 13.96 -16.61
N ILE A 263 1.38 14.64 -16.17
CA ILE A 263 1.33 15.68 -15.13
C ILE A 263 1.91 16.96 -15.73
N ALA A 264 1.10 18.01 -15.80
CA ALA A 264 1.58 19.36 -16.12
C ALA A 264 1.85 20.12 -14.82
N LEU A 265 2.93 20.90 -14.79
CA LEU A 265 3.28 21.77 -13.67
C LEU A 265 3.02 23.23 -14.05
N ASN A 266 2.60 24.05 -13.09
CA ASN A 266 2.52 25.50 -13.27
C ASN A 266 3.92 26.15 -13.20
N ASN A 267 4.00 27.47 -13.33
CA ASN A 267 5.27 28.21 -13.27
C ASN A 267 5.96 28.19 -11.89
N ARG A 268 5.27 27.73 -10.84
CA ARG A 268 5.82 27.47 -9.50
C ARG A 268 6.20 26.01 -9.30
N LEU A 269 6.13 25.19 -10.35
CA LEU A 269 6.39 23.76 -10.37
C LEU A 269 5.40 22.92 -9.55
N TRP A 270 4.20 23.45 -9.26
CA TRP A 270 3.11 22.70 -8.62
C TRP A 270 2.25 21.98 -9.67
N PRO A 271 1.69 20.79 -9.36
CA PRO A 271 0.81 20.07 -10.28
C PRO A 271 -0.40 20.90 -10.71
N GLN A 272 -0.43 21.34 -11.96
CA GLN A 272 -1.55 22.09 -12.52
C GLN A 272 -2.61 21.16 -13.12
N GLN A 273 -2.17 20.05 -13.72
CA GLN A 273 -3.06 19.10 -14.34
C GLN A 273 -2.52 17.68 -14.21
N LEU A 274 -3.41 16.74 -13.90
CA LEU A 274 -3.18 15.30 -14.01
C LEU A 274 -4.20 14.77 -15.03
N ALA A 275 -3.73 14.20 -16.14
CA ALA A 275 -4.60 13.65 -17.18
C ALA A 275 -4.26 12.18 -17.41
N SER A 276 -5.25 11.30 -17.44
CA SER A 276 -5.11 9.89 -17.83
C SER A 276 -5.98 9.64 -19.06
N LEU A 277 -5.32 9.40 -20.18
CA LEU A 277 -5.94 9.41 -21.51
C LEU A 277 -5.73 8.07 -22.21
N ARG A 278 -6.73 7.59 -22.95
CA ARG A 278 -6.62 6.46 -23.86
C ARG A 278 -7.30 6.81 -25.17
N SER A 279 -6.52 6.84 -26.25
CA SER A 279 -6.99 7.23 -27.59
C SER A 279 -7.71 6.11 -28.34
N THR A 280 -7.64 4.87 -27.85
CA THR A 280 -8.30 3.69 -28.45
C THR A 280 -9.45 3.19 -27.57
N PRO A 281 -10.61 2.81 -28.15
CA PRO A 281 -11.73 2.27 -27.39
C PRO A 281 -11.38 1.06 -26.49
N PRO A 282 -11.99 0.96 -25.28
CA PRO A 282 -12.80 1.98 -24.63
C PRO A 282 -11.95 3.20 -24.28
N LEU A 283 -12.42 4.39 -24.66
CA LEU A 283 -11.74 5.63 -24.36
C LEU A 283 -11.68 5.80 -22.83
N VAL A 284 -10.59 6.41 -22.38
CA VAL A 284 -10.44 6.87 -21.00
C VAL A 284 -10.03 8.31 -21.11
N ASP A 285 -10.79 9.22 -20.54
CA ASP A 285 -10.36 10.61 -20.38
C ASP A 285 -10.73 11.08 -18.98
N LEU A 286 -9.76 11.00 -18.07
CA LEU A 286 -9.87 11.52 -16.72
C LEU A 286 -8.88 12.67 -16.55
N LYS A 287 -9.39 13.88 -16.29
CA LYS A 287 -8.57 15.08 -16.08
C LYS A 287 -8.89 15.71 -14.75
N HIS A 288 -7.86 15.98 -13.95
CA HIS A 288 -7.94 16.83 -12.77
C HIS A 288 -7.12 18.10 -13.03
N THR A 289 -7.74 19.27 -12.89
CA THR A 289 -7.08 20.57 -13.03
C THR A 289 -7.13 21.32 -11.70
N TYR A 290 -5.97 21.77 -11.24
CA TYR A 290 -5.79 22.42 -9.95
C TYR A 290 -5.45 23.89 -10.12
N THR A 291 -6.02 24.73 -9.26
CA THR A 291 -5.50 26.07 -9.00
C THR A 291 -5.07 26.19 -7.55
N TYR A 292 -4.22 27.17 -7.28
CA TYR A 292 -3.63 27.36 -5.96
C TYR A 292 -3.77 28.80 -5.50
N ASP A 293 -3.85 29.01 -4.20
CA ASP A 293 -3.62 30.32 -3.60
C ASP A 293 -2.11 30.68 -3.60
N GLY A 294 -1.77 31.84 -3.04
CA GLY A 294 -0.39 32.32 -3.00
C GLY A 294 0.55 31.43 -2.17
N THR A 295 0.04 30.69 -1.19
CA THR A 295 0.83 29.84 -0.28
C THR A 295 0.96 28.40 -0.79
N GLY A 296 0.14 28.01 -1.77
CA GLY A 296 0.17 26.68 -2.38
C GLY A 296 -0.94 25.76 -1.90
N ASN A 297 -1.96 26.28 -1.23
CA ASN A 297 -3.16 25.50 -0.95
C ASN A 297 -4.01 25.40 -2.21
N VAL A 298 -4.62 24.24 -2.45
CA VAL A 298 -5.48 24.01 -3.62
C VAL A 298 -6.72 24.89 -3.48
N LYS A 299 -6.87 25.90 -4.33
CA LYS A 299 -8.01 26.82 -4.30
C LYS A 299 -9.21 26.30 -5.09
N SER A 300 -8.95 25.52 -6.14
CA SER A 300 -9.99 24.82 -6.88
C SER A 300 -9.46 23.53 -7.49
N LEU A 301 -10.36 22.57 -7.66
CA LEU A 301 -10.16 21.31 -8.35
C LEU A 301 -11.31 21.12 -9.34
N GLU A 302 -11.01 21.07 -10.64
CA GLU A 302 -11.95 20.65 -11.67
C GLU A 302 -11.65 19.20 -12.07
N THR A 303 -12.64 18.33 -11.97
CA THR A 303 -12.55 16.94 -12.43
C THR A 303 -13.40 16.78 -13.69
N ARG A 304 -12.83 16.21 -14.75
CA ARG A 304 -13.55 15.84 -15.97
C ARG A 304 -13.41 14.36 -16.27
N VAL A 305 -14.52 13.76 -16.71
CA VAL A 305 -14.60 12.41 -17.27
C VAL A 305 -15.16 12.53 -18.69
N ASP A 306 -14.44 12.04 -19.69
CA ASP A 306 -14.82 12.15 -21.12
C ASP A 306 -15.12 13.61 -21.52
N ASP A 307 -14.21 14.52 -21.13
CA ASP A 307 -14.33 15.97 -21.26
C ASP A 307 -15.58 16.61 -20.60
N ILE A 308 -16.39 15.86 -19.86
CA ILE A 308 -17.55 16.35 -19.11
C ILE A 308 -17.15 16.62 -17.66
N VAL A 309 -17.55 17.78 -17.14
CA VAL A 309 -17.29 18.14 -15.73
C VAL A 309 -18.06 17.21 -14.79
N ASP A 310 -17.34 16.51 -13.91
CA ASP A 310 -17.92 15.76 -12.80
C ASP A 310 -18.27 16.74 -11.68
N GLY A 311 -19.55 17.09 -11.59
CA GLY A 311 -20.03 18.09 -10.63
C GLY A 311 -19.90 17.67 -9.16
N LEU A 312 -19.81 16.36 -8.87
CA LEU A 312 -19.66 15.84 -7.51
C LEU A 312 -18.21 15.88 -7.04
N ASN A 313 -17.27 15.66 -7.96
CA ASN A 313 -15.84 15.62 -7.68
C ASN A 313 -15.08 16.89 -8.11
N SER A 314 -15.80 17.90 -8.62
CA SER A 314 -15.27 19.23 -8.88
C SER A 314 -15.58 20.15 -7.70
N MET A 315 -14.53 20.79 -7.18
CA MET A 315 -14.57 21.71 -6.05
C MET A 315 -14.07 23.09 -6.52
N PRO A 316 -14.96 23.96 -7.03
CA PRO A 316 -14.55 25.25 -7.59
C PRO A 316 -14.05 26.24 -6.54
N ASP A 317 -14.35 26.02 -5.26
CA ASP A 317 -14.00 26.91 -4.16
C ASP A 317 -13.61 26.11 -2.91
N LEU A 318 -12.30 26.08 -2.67
CA LEU A 318 -11.68 25.57 -1.46
C LEU A 318 -11.09 26.76 -0.69
N GLN A 319 -11.53 26.93 0.55
CA GLN A 319 -11.11 28.04 1.40
C GLN A 319 -10.40 27.54 2.64
N TYR A 320 -9.44 28.32 3.11
CA TYR A 320 -8.56 27.98 4.21
C TYR A 320 -8.53 29.11 5.23
N ASP A 321 -8.32 28.77 6.50
CA ASP A 321 -8.10 29.76 7.54
C ASP A 321 -6.67 30.35 7.51
N ALA A 322 -6.36 31.19 8.50
CA ALA A 322 -5.10 31.90 8.63
C ALA A 322 -3.88 31.00 8.91
N ILE A 323 -4.11 29.71 9.18
CA ILE A 323 -3.06 28.70 9.41
C ILE A 323 -3.18 27.51 8.45
N ASP A 324 -3.78 27.74 7.28
CA ASP A 324 -3.84 26.80 6.15
C ASP A 324 -4.71 25.55 6.39
N ARG A 325 -5.68 25.59 7.31
CA ARG A 325 -6.66 24.51 7.48
C ARG A 325 -7.90 24.75 6.62
N LEU A 326 -8.40 23.71 5.96
CA LEU A 326 -9.56 23.77 5.07
C LEU A 326 -10.83 24.10 5.87
N VAL A 327 -11.46 25.24 5.63
CA VAL A 327 -12.71 25.64 6.30
C VAL A 327 -13.95 25.50 5.42
N LEU A 328 -13.76 25.44 4.10
CA LEU A 328 -14.86 25.29 3.14
C LEU A 328 -14.41 24.49 1.91
N ALA A 329 -15.26 23.57 1.49
CA ALA A 329 -15.16 22.86 0.21
C ALA A 329 -16.55 22.80 -0.43
N ASN A 330 -16.80 23.68 -1.39
CA ASN A 330 -18.03 23.67 -2.19
C ASN A 330 -17.83 22.79 -3.41
N THR A 331 -18.78 21.90 -3.70
CA THR A 331 -18.80 21.16 -4.96
C THR A 331 -19.60 21.92 -6.02
N THR A 332 -19.31 21.67 -7.31
CA THR A 332 -20.09 22.23 -8.42
C THR A 332 -21.56 21.78 -8.37
N SER A 333 -21.85 20.63 -7.77
CA SER A 333 -23.22 20.14 -7.52
C SER A 333 -24.00 20.94 -6.47
N GLY A 334 -23.37 21.90 -5.79
CA GLY A 334 -23.99 22.72 -4.74
C GLY A 334 -23.90 22.11 -3.34
N GLU A 335 -23.28 20.93 -3.17
CA GLU A 335 -22.99 20.37 -1.85
C GLU A 335 -21.87 21.18 -1.18
N ALA A 336 -22.23 22.02 -0.21
CA ALA A 336 -21.29 22.75 0.63
C ALA A 336 -20.80 21.86 1.80
N ARG A 337 -19.49 21.85 2.00
CA ARG A 337 -18.85 21.20 3.16
C ARG A 337 -18.06 22.23 3.94
N ALA A 338 -18.54 22.56 5.13
CA ALA A 338 -17.87 23.48 6.04
C ALA A 338 -17.18 22.71 7.16
N PHE A 339 -16.07 23.24 7.64
CA PHE A 339 -15.28 22.65 8.72
C PHE A 339 -14.95 23.72 9.76
N SER A 340 -14.94 23.34 11.03
CA SER A 340 -14.42 24.19 12.10
C SER A 340 -13.47 23.40 12.98
N TYR A 341 -12.52 24.11 13.58
CA TYR A 341 -11.45 23.51 14.39
C TYR A 341 -11.29 24.30 15.69
N ASP A 342 -10.73 23.66 16.71
CA ASP A 342 -10.18 24.37 17.86
C ASP A 342 -8.75 24.86 17.56
N GLY A 343 -8.15 25.58 18.52
CA GLY A 343 -6.79 26.09 18.38
C GLY A 343 -5.69 25.00 18.33
N ALA A 344 -5.96 23.81 18.86
CA ALA A 344 -5.02 22.67 18.82
C ALA A 344 -5.10 21.90 17.48
N GLY A 345 -6.04 22.26 16.61
CA GLY A 345 -6.22 21.63 15.30
C GLY A 345 -7.23 20.48 15.29
N ASN A 346 -7.93 20.24 16.39
CA ASN A 346 -8.99 19.24 16.43
C ASN A 346 -10.19 19.71 15.61
N LEU A 347 -10.75 18.85 14.77
CA LEU A 347 -11.99 19.14 14.06
C LEU A 347 -13.14 19.23 15.07
N LEU A 348 -13.88 20.33 15.12
CA LEU A 348 -15.04 20.55 16.01
C LEU A 348 -16.37 20.29 15.30
N SER A 349 -16.46 20.63 14.01
CA SER A 349 -17.65 20.34 13.22
C SER A 349 -17.33 20.11 11.76
N GLN A 350 -18.19 19.34 11.11
CA GLN A 350 -18.23 19.16 9.67
C GLN A 350 -19.68 19.20 9.17
N THR A 351 -19.93 19.98 8.13
CA THR A 351 -21.20 19.93 7.40
C THR A 351 -21.05 19.08 6.14
N LYS A 352 -22.01 18.19 5.87
CA LYS A 352 -22.08 17.41 4.63
C LYS A 352 -23.53 17.30 4.16
N GLY A 353 -23.86 17.81 2.98
CA GLY A 353 -25.23 17.76 2.43
C GLY A 353 -26.30 18.32 3.37
N GLY A 354 -25.98 19.39 4.12
CA GLY A 354 -26.89 20.00 5.10
C GLY A 354 -26.92 19.33 6.48
N GLN A 355 -26.31 18.16 6.67
CA GLN A 355 -26.14 17.54 7.98
C GLN A 355 -24.90 18.09 8.69
N ILE A 356 -25.02 18.35 10.00
CA ILE A 356 -23.90 18.77 10.85
C ILE A 356 -23.48 17.60 11.74
N LEU A 357 -22.20 17.24 11.66
CA LEU A 357 -21.52 16.35 12.59
C LEU A 357 -20.64 17.21 13.50
N ASN A 358 -20.86 17.12 14.81
CA ASN A 358 -20.05 17.76 15.83
C ASN A 358 -19.15 16.71 16.47
N TYR A 359 -17.89 17.04 16.67
CA TYR A 359 -16.85 16.17 17.20
C TYR A 359 -16.54 16.64 18.62
N GLY A 360 -16.82 15.80 19.61
CA GLY A 360 -16.56 16.10 21.02
C GLY A 360 -15.32 15.37 21.51
N TYR A 361 -14.44 16.06 22.22
CA TYR A 361 -13.20 15.52 22.77
C TYR A 361 -13.28 15.40 24.30
N ASP A 362 -12.60 14.42 24.87
CA ASP A 362 -12.45 14.28 26.31
C ASP A 362 -11.43 15.29 26.88
N GLY A 363 -11.28 15.32 28.21
CA GLY A 363 -10.31 16.19 28.90
C GLY A 363 -8.85 15.91 28.52
N SER A 364 -8.56 14.74 27.95
CA SER A 364 -7.25 14.28 27.49
C SER A 364 -7.00 14.58 26.01
N ASN A 365 -7.83 15.40 25.36
CA ASN A 365 -7.70 15.75 23.95
C ASN A 365 -7.93 14.57 22.97
N ARG A 366 -8.70 13.56 23.37
CA ARG A 366 -9.04 12.41 22.52
C ARG A 366 -10.48 12.51 22.05
N LEU A 367 -10.76 12.12 20.81
CA LEU A 367 -12.12 12.14 20.27
C LEU A 367 -13.01 11.20 21.09
N ALA A 368 -14.04 11.73 21.75
CA ALA A 368 -14.94 10.95 22.60
C ALA A 368 -16.25 10.60 21.89
N SER A 369 -16.77 11.50 21.05
CA SER A 369 -18.07 11.34 20.41
C SER A 369 -18.18 12.08 19.08
N ILE A 370 -19.14 11.65 18.26
CA ILE A 370 -19.57 12.35 17.05
C ILE A 370 -21.10 12.46 17.10
N SER A 371 -21.66 13.66 16.99
CA SER A 371 -23.12 13.86 17.01
C SER A 371 -23.81 13.10 15.87
N ASN A 372 -25.07 12.68 16.11
CA ASN A 372 -25.87 11.90 15.15
C ASN A 372 -25.22 10.55 14.74
N ARG A 373 -24.29 10.04 15.55
CA ARG A 373 -23.70 8.71 15.41
C ARG A 373 -23.67 8.02 16.77
N PRO A 374 -23.86 6.70 16.86
CA PRO A 374 -23.77 5.96 18.11
C PRO A 374 -22.31 5.74 18.57
N TYR A 375 -21.37 6.58 18.14
CA TYR A 375 -19.95 6.38 18.41
C TYR A 375 -19.58 6.95 19.79
N GLN A 376 -18.96 6.10 20.61
CA GLN A 376 -18.44 6.35 21.94
C GLN A 376 -17.06 5.71 21.95
N PHE A 377 -16.04 6.54 21.72
CA PHE A 377 -14.69 6.03 21.56
C PHE A 377 -14.09 5.65 22.90
N ALA A 378 -13.40 4.52 22.93
CA ALA A 378 -12.60 4.09 24.07
C ALA A 378 -11.16 3.85 23.61
N TYR A 379 -10.22 4.13 24.50
CA TYR A 379 -8.79 4.09 24.23
C TYR A 379 -8.06 3.21 25.24
N ASP A 380 -7.01 2.52 24.80
CA ASP A 380 -6.06 1.90 25.73
C ASP A 380 -5.06 2.94 26.28
N LEU A 381 -4.17 2.51 27.18
CA LEU A 381 -3.14 3.38 27.78
C LEU A 381 -2.12 3.91 26.77
N TYR A 382 -1.98 3.27 25.62
CA TYR A 382 -1.11 3.71 24.53
C TYR A 382 -1.81 4.73 23.60
N GLY A 383 -3.09 5.06 23.84
CA GLY A 383 -3.88 5.96 23.02
C GLY A 383 -4.46 5.30 21.77
N ASN A 384 -4.43 3.97 21.65
CA ASN A 384 -5.07 3.26 20.55
C ASN A 384 -6.58 3.16 20.78
N VAL A 385 -7.38 3.31 19.72
CA VAL A 385 -8.84 3.15 19.78
C VAL A 385 -9.17 1.66 19.96
N VAL A 386 -9.66 1.25 21.13
CA VAL A 386 -10.11 -0.14 21.39
C VAL A 386 -11.59 -0.34 21.11
N ASN A 387 -12.38 0.74 21.07
CA ASN A 387 -13.79 0.70 20.70
C ASN A 387 -14.18 1.99 19.99
N ASN A 388 -15.00 1.89 18.94
CA ASN A 388 -15.58 3.03 18.23
C ASN A 388 -17.04 3.31 18.68
N GLY A 389 -17.55 2.58 19.68
CA GLY A 389 -18.89 2.72 20.25
C GLY A 389 -19.98 1.85 19.63
N THR A 390 -19.66 1.04 18.62
CA THR A 390 -20.68 0.19 17.97
C THR A 390 -20.89 -1.17 18.64
N ALA A 391 -20.07 -1.53 19.63
CA ALA A 391 -20.13 -2.83 20.31
C ALA A 391 -19.83 -2.70 21.81
N SER A 392 -20.27 -3.67 22.61
CA SER A 392 -19.97 -3.76 24.04
C SER A 392 -18.62 -4.41 24.36
N THR A 393 -18.00 -5.10 23.40
CA THR A 393 -16.65 -5.69 23.51
C THR A 393 -15.61 -4.81 22.82
N PRO A 394 -14.30 -4.94 23.13
CA PRO A 394 -13.28 -4.24 22.37
C PRO A 394 -13.38 -4.63 20.89
N MET A 395 -13.61 -3.62 20.07
CA MET A 395 -13.74 -3.69 18.62
C MET A 395 -12.34 -3.92 17.99
N PHE A 396 -11.31 -3.37 18.63
CA PHE A 396 -9.92 -3.48 18.22
C PHE A 396 -9.09 -3.95 19.41
N THR A 397 -8.13 -4.85 19.16
CA THR A 397 -7.12 -5.24 20.15
C THR A 397 -5.74 -4.94 19.60
N TYR A 398 -4.84 -4.54 20.51
CA TYR A 398 -3.46 -4.21 20.20
C TYR A 398 -2.54 -4.99 21.11
N ASN A 399 -1.31 -5.21 20.66
CA ASN A 399 -0.24 -5.75 21.47
C ASN A 399 0.74 -4.65 21.91
N ASP A 400 1.70 -5.01 22.77
CA ASP A 400 2.68 -4.05 23.32
C ASP A 400 3.73 -3.56 22.29
N ALA A 401 3.70 -4.09 21.06
CA ALA A 401 4.44 -3.56 19.92
C ALA A 401 3.67 -2.45 19.17
N LEU A 402 2.52 -2.00 19.71
CA LEU A 402 1.59 -1.06 19.08
C LEU A 402 1.02 -1.56 17.75
N GLN A 403 0.83 -2.87 17.64
CA GLN A 403 0.24 -3.51 16.47
C GLN A 403 -1.21 -3.87 16.75
N MET A 404 -2.12 -3.54 15.84
CA MET A 404 -3.50 -4.03 15.91
C MET A 404 -3.50 -5.54 15.64
N THR A 405 -3.78 -6.37 16.63
CA THR A 405 -3.78 -7.84 16.50
C THR A 405 -5.11 -8.40 16.06
N CYS A 406 -6.21 -7.69 16.31
CA CYS A 406 -7.51 -8.10 15.83
C CYS A 406 -8.47 -6.92 15.63
N PHE A 407 -9.32 -7.05 14.61
CA PHE A 407 -10.51 -6.25 14.34
C PHE A 407 -11.75 -7.15 14.51
N ARG A 408 -12.86 -6.60 15.02
CA ARG A 408 -14.09 -7.36 15.35
C ARG A 408 -13.85 -8.40 16.44
N CYS A 409 -13.03 -8.05 17.42
CA CYS A 409 -12.71 -8.94 18.52
C CYS A 409 -13.94 -9.22 19.40
N GLY A 410 -14.15 -10.49 19.72
CA GLY A 410 -15.35 -10.94 20.43
C GLY A 410 -16.65 -10.88 19.62
N GLN A 411 -16.59 -10.55 18.32
CA GLN A 411 -17.73 -10.65 17.40
C GLN A 411 -17.70 -12.00 16.67
N THR A 412 -18.72 -12.29 15.85
CA THR A 412 -18.83 -13.57 15.12
C THR A 412 -17.83 -13.72 13.96
N ASP A 413 -17.24 -12.63 13.48
CA ASP A 413 -16.34 -12.59 12.33
C ASP A 413 -15.06 -11.77 12.58
N PRO A 414 -14.23 -12.15 13.58
CA PRO A 414 -12.98 -11.47 13.87
C PRO A 414 -12.00 -11.60 12.70
N VAL A 415 -11.18 -10.57 12.54
CA VAL A 415 -10.04 -10.56 11.61
C VAL A 415 -8.78 -10.40 12.43
N ASN A 416 -7.93 -11.43 12.46
CA ASN A 416 -6.67 -11.42 13.19
C ASN A 416 -5.53 -10.96 12.27
N TYR A 417 -4.51 -10.33 12.84
CA TYR A 417 -3.35 -9.80 12.13
C TYR A 417 -2.05 -10.32 12.74
N ALA A 418 -1.04 -10.56 11.91
CA ALA A 418 0.32 -10.85 12.35
C ALA A 418 1.33 -9.97 11.62
N TYR A 419 2.47 -9.76 12.25
CA TYR A 419 3.48 -8.79 11.85
C TYR A 419 4.88 -9.42 11.92
N ASP A 420 5.83 -8.85 11.18
CA ASP A 420 7.26 -9.18 11.31
C ASP A 420 7.99 -8.30 12.34
N GLY A 421 9.29 -8.57 12.55
CA GLY A 421 10.14 -7.80 13.47
C GLY A 421 10.53 -6.40 12.96
N LEU A 422 10.07 -6.01 11.76
CA LEU A 422 10.14 -4.65 11.24
C LEU A 422 8.81 -3.92 11.36
N ASN A 423 7.85 -4.50 12.08
CA ASN A 423 6.54 -3.94 12.34
C ASN A 423 5.64 -3.82 11.08
N MET A 424 5.89 -4.65 10.06
CA MET A 424 5.06 -4.72 8.87
C MET A 424 4.06 -5.87 8.99
N ARG A 425 2.82 -5.66 8.56
CA ARG A 425 1.80 -6.72 8.57
C ARG A 425 2.19 -7.80 7.56
N VAL A 426 2.29 -9.06 7.99
CA VAL A 426 2.64 -10.18 7.11
C VAL A 426 1.51 -11.18 6.92
N ARG A 427 0.48 -11.12 7.75
CA ARG A 427 -0.69 -11.99 7.64
C ARG A 427 -1.97 -11.34 8.15
N THR A 428 -3.08 -11.65 7.50
CA THR A 428 -4.44 -11.48 8.02
C THR A 428 -5.12 -12.86 8.07
N GLU A 429 -5.98 -13.09 9.05
CA GLU A 429 -6.78 -14.32 9.14
C GLU A 429 -8.24 -14.00 9.44
N LYS A 430 -9.16 -14.44 8.57
CA LYS A 430 -10.61 -14.26 8.75
C LYS A 430 -11.33 -15.57 8.45
N GLY A 431 -12.12 -16.08 9.40
CA GLY A 431 -12.84 -17.34 9.23
C GLY A 431 -11.93 -18.54 8.89
N GLY A 432 -10.70 -18.56 9.43
CA GLY A 432 -9.68 -19.57 9.15
C GLY A 432 -8.92 -19.41 7.83
N ILE A 433 -9.31 -18.45 6.98
CA ILE A 433 -8.61 -18.13 5.73
C ILE A 433 -7.47 -17.16 6.04
N LYS A 434 -6.24 -17.55 5.69
CA LYS A 434 -5.04 -16.73 5.83
C LYS A 434 -4.69 -16.04 4.52
N THR A 435 -4.39 -14.76 4.58
CA THR A 435 -3.80 -13.99 3.48
C THR A 435 -2.47 -13.43 3.96
N TYR A 436 -1.42 -13.61 3.18
CA TYR A 436 -0.06 -13.21 3.46
C TYR A 436 0.30 -11.95 2.69
N PHE A 437 1.15 -11.12 3.27
CA PHE A 437 1.56 -9.85 2.69
C PHE A 437 3.07 -9.69 2.78
N MET A 438 3.66 -9.07 1.76
CA MET A 438 5.05 -8.61 1.81
C MET A 438 5.09 -7.13 1.44
N TYR A 439 5.76 -6.34 2.28
CA TYR A 439 5.94 -4.92 2.09
C TYR A 439 7.42 -4.62 1.82
N GLY A 440 7.69 -3.66 0.93
CA GLY A 440 9.02 -3.10 0.76
C GLY A 440 9.48 -2.37 2.03
N LEU A 441 10.79 -2.13 2.17
CA LEU A 441 11.33 -1.32 3.28
C LEU A 441 10.81 0.12 3.29
N ASP A 442 10.25 0.59 2.17
CA ASP A 442 9.56 1.87 2.01
C ASP A 442 8.06 1.82 2.38
N GLY A 443 7.57 0.68 2.85
CA GLY A 443 6.18 0.48 3.29
C GLY A 443 5.17 0.23 2.17
N GLN A 444 5.61 0.08 0.91
CA GLN A 444 4.72 -0.26 -0.21
C GLN A 444 4.33 -1.74 -0.16
N LEU A 445 3.06 -2.06 -0.38
CA LEU A 445 2.58 -3.45 -0.46
C LEU A 445 3.05 -4.07 -1.77
N LEU A 446 4.01 -4.99 -1.76
CA LEU A 446 4.57 -5.58 -2.98
C LEU A 446 3.89 -6.89 -3.36
N LEU A 447 3.31 -7.61 -2.39
CA LEU A 447 2.67 -8.90 -2.60
C LEU A 447 1.50 -9.12 -1.64
N GLU A 448 0.43 -9.71 -2.16
CA GLU A 448 -0.67 -10.33 -1.41
C GLU A 448 -0.85 -11.77 -1.89
N ASP A 449 -0.88 -12.75 -0.99
CA ASP A 449 -1.11 -14.16 -1.32
C ASP A 449 -2.18 -14.74 -0.39
N THR A 450 -3.36 -15.06 -0.91
CA THR A 450 -4.36 -15.87 -0.18
C THR A 450 -4.27 -17.31 -0.65
N PRO A 451 -3.62 -18.21 0.11
CA PRO A 451 -3.51 -19.60 -0.29
C PRO A 451 -4.82 -20.30 0.02
N THR A 452 -5.42 -20.97 -0.96
CA THR A 452 -6.58 -21.82 -0.68
C THR A 452 -6.13 -23.10 0.03
N THR A 453 -6.97 -23.65 0.90
CA THR A 453 -6.73 -24.91 1.64
C THR A 453 -6.83 -26.15 0.76
N SER A 454 -7.01 -25.98 -0.54
CA SER A 454 -7.06 -27.06 -1.50
C SER A 454 -5.77 -27.03 -2.33
N SER A 455 -5.36 -28.19 -2.82
CA SER A 455 -4.18 -28.39 -3.67
C SER A 455 -4.22 -27.64 -5.03
N TRP A 456 -5.02 -26.56 -5.15
CA TRP A 456 -5.65 -26.08 -6.40
C TRP A 456 -5.61 -24.55 -6.63
N GLY A 457 -4.82 -23.76 -5.88
CA GLY A 457 -4.43 -22.40 -6.32
C GLY A 457 -4.34 -21.32 -5.24
N SER A 458 -3.37 -20.42 -5.36
CA SER A 458 -3.25 -19.18 -4.59
C SER A 458 -3.95 -18.02 -5.33
N ASP A 459 -4.55 -17.08 -4.61
CA ASP A 459 -4.80 -15.72 -5.13
C ASP A 459 -3.57 -14.86 -4.82
N LEU A 460 -2.62 -14.86 -5.77
CA LEU A 460 -1.37 -14.11 -5.64
C LEU A 460 -1.47 -12.81 -6.45
N LYS A 461 -1.23 -11.67 -5.81
CA LYS A 461 -1.13 -10.36 -6.45
C LYS A 461 0.25 -9.79 -6.19
N GLU A 462 0.89 -9.32 -7.26
CA GLU A 462 2.18 -8.63 -7.20
C GLU A 462 1.98 -7.19 -7.68
N TYR A 463 2.42 -6.24 -6.86
CA TYR A 463 2.19 -4.82 -7.08
C TYR A 463 3.49 -4.15 -7.51
N VAL A 464 3.42 -3.43 -8.63
CA VAL A 464 4.58 -2.78 -9.24
C VAL A 464 4.45 -1.29 -9.05
N TYR A 465 5.44 -0.70 -8.38
CA TYR A 465 5.48 0.74 -8.11
C TYR A 465 6.61 1.44 -8.85
N LEU A 466 6.38 2.71 -9.12
CA LEU A 466 7.34 3.64 -9.67
C LEU A 466 7.27 4.96 -8.90
N GLN A 467 8.35 5.33 -8.21
CA GLN A 467 8.42 6.54 -7.38
C GLN A 467 7.21 6.67 -6.42
N GLY A 468 6.83 5.58 -5.75
CA GLY A 468 5.67 5.56 -4.85
C GLY A 468 4.30 5.39 -5.52
N LYS A 469 4.22 5.42 -6.85
CA LYS A 469 2.96 5.27 -7.58
C LYS A 469 2.77 3.85 -8.10
N LEU A 470 1.61 3.25 -7.86
CA LEU A 470 1.25 1.95 -8.40
C LEU A 470 1.11 2.07 -9.93
N VAL A 471 1.89 1.30 -10.67
CA VAL A 471 1.86 1.29 -12.15
C VAL A 471 1.40 -0.03 -12.76
N GLY A 472 1.31 -1.08 -11.96
CA GLY A 472 0.80 -2.36 -12.41
C GLY A 472 0.45 -3.28 -11.26
N VAL A 473 -0.53 -4.15 -11.48
CA VAL A 473 -0.83 -5.27 -10.60
C VAL A 473 -0.86 -6.52 -11.46
N LYS A 474 -0.03 -7.51 -11.13
CA LYS A 474 -0.13 -8.84 -11.70
C LYS A 474 -0.94 -9.71 -10.75
N ALA A 475 -2.17 -10.01 -11.13
CA ALA A 475 -2.97 -11.02 -10.46
C ALA A 475 -2.70 -12.39 -11.10
N ILE A 476 -2.31 -13.36 -10.28
CA ILE A 476 -2.16 -14.76 -10.63
C ILE A 476 -3.21 -15.49 -9.83
N THR A 477 -4.39 -15.62 -10.42
CA THR A 477 -5.36 -16.62 -9.99
C THR A 477 -4.95 -17.91 -10.66
N ARG A 478 -4.33 -18.83 -9.91
CA ARG A 478 -4.12 -20.18 -10.44
C ARG A 478 -5.49 -20.86 -10.50
N VAL A 479 -6.20 -20.73 -11.62
CA VAL A 479 -7.42 -21.49 -11.89
C VAL A 479 -6.99 -22.88 -12.34
N GLY A 480 -6.99 -23.83 -11.42
CA GLY A 480 -6.88 -25.23 -11.80
C GLY A 480 -8.16 -25.73 -12.43
N THR A 481 -8.35 -25.58 -13.75
CA THR A 481 -9.13 -26.52 -14.57
C THR A 481 -8.86 -26.32 -16.06
N ALA A 482 -8.21 -27.27 -16.72
CA ALA A 482 -8.39 -27.41 -18.16
C ALA A 482 -9.79 -27.98 -18.40
N THR A 483 -10.62 -27.37 -19.26
CA THR A 483 -11.89 -28.00 -19.64
C THR A 483 -11.68 -28.71 -20.97
N THR A 484 -11.86 -30.03 -20.97
CA THR A 484 -11.93 -30.81 -22.21
C THR A 484 -13.39 -30.84 -22.68
N THR A 485 -13.70 -30.19 -23.80
CA THR A 485 -15.04 -30.29 -24.41
C THR A 485 -15.02 -31.27 -25.59
N SER A 486 -16.01 -32.15 -25.63
CA SER A 486 -16.31 -33.02 -26.76
C SER A 486 -17.47 -32.42 -27.55
N THR A 487 -17.37 -32.39 -28.88
CA THR A 487 -18.50 -31.99 -29.74
C THR A 487 -19.35 -33.21 -30.08
N GLY A 488 -20.45 -33.40 -29.34
CA GLY A 488 -21.62 -34.19 -29.75
C GLY A 488 -21.44 -35.72 -29.84
N SER A 489 -22.58 -36.41 -30.06
CA SER A 489 -22.62 -37.83 -30.37
C SER A 489 -22.19 -38.07 -31.82
N ILE A 490 -21.29 -39.02 -32.06
CA ILE A 490 -20.79 -39.33 -33.42
C ILE A 490 -21.36 -40.68 -33.86
N SER A 491 -22.05 -40.71 -35.00
CA SER A 491 -22.54 -41.94 -35.62
C SER A 491 -21.69 -42.32 -36.83
N SER A 492 -21.37 -43.61 -36.97
CA SER A 492 -20.65 -44.15 -38.14
C SER A 492 -21.18 -45.55 -38.51
N LEU A 493 -20.83 -46.02 -39.70
CA LEU A 493 -21.11 -47.39 -40.14
C LEU A 493 -19.98 -48.33 -39.72
N ILE A 494 -20.28 -49.62 -39.58
CA ILE A 494 -19.27 -50.66 -39.31
C ILE A 494 -18.13 -50.58 -40.35
N GLY A 495 -16.88 -50.56 -39.87
CA GLY A 495 -15.67 -50.43 -40.70
C GLY A 495 -15.35 -48.99 -41.14
N GLY A 496 -16.17 -48.00 -40.77
CA GLY A 496 -15.89 -46.59 -41.00
C GLY A 496 -14.92 -46.01 -39.97
N ASN A 497 -14.10 -45.04 -40.40
CA ASN A 497 -13.21 -44.30 -39.49
C ASN A 497 -14.01 -43.28 -38.66
N VAL A 498 -13.76 -43.23 -37.36
CA VAL A 498 -14.30 -42.24 -36.42
C VAL A 498 -13.16 -41.38 -35.91
N THR A 499 -13.18 -40.08 -36.20
CA THR A 499 -12.20 -39.13 -35.66
C THR A 499 -12.80 -38.42 -34.45
N LEU A 500 -12.11 -38.53 -33.30
CA LEU A 500 -12.45 -37.83 -32.07
C LEU A 500 -11.47 -36.68 -31.89
N THR A 501 -11.98 -35.49 -31.57
CA THR A 501 -11.17 -34.30 -31.30
C THR A 501 -11.56 -33.75 -29.93
N VAL A 502 -10.56 -33.54 -29.08
CA VAL A 502 -10.69 -32.85 -27.80
C VAL A 502 -10.08 -31.47 -27.93
N ASN A 503 -10.84 -30.45 -27.52
CA ASN A 503 -10.32 -29.11 -27.31
C ASN A 503 -9.98 -28.95 -25.82
N VAL A 504 -8.73 -28.63 -25.53
CA VAL A 504 -8.22 -28.34 -24.19
C VAL A 504 -8.19 -26.82 -24.05
N SER A 505 -9.11 -26.27 -23.25
CA SER A 505 -9.03 -24.87 -22.85
C SER A 505 -8.06 -24.71 -21.68
N GLY A 506 -7.33 -23.60 -21.62
CA GLY A 506 -6.33 -23.37 -20.57
C GLY A 506 -5.32 -22.29 -20.91
N SER A 507 -4.33 -22.07 -20.03
CA SER A 507 -3.22 -21.16 -20.26
C SER A 507 -2.16 -21.83 -21.11
N SER A 508 -2.23 -21.65 -22.44
CA SER A 508 -1.33 -22.27 -23.44
C SER A 508 -1.10 -23.76 -23.19
N PRO A 509 -2.16 -24.60 -23.26
CA PRO A 509 -2.10 -25.98 -22.82
C PRO A 509 -1.15 -26.83 -23.65
N THR A 510 -0.27 -27.53 -22.96
CA THR A 510 0.71 -28.52 -23.44
C THR A 510 0.45 -29.88 -22.79
N GLY A 511 1.28 -30.91 -22.99
CA GLY A 511 1.04 -32.25 -22.44
C GLY A 511 0.31 -33.17 -23.43
N THR A 512 -0.41 -34.17 -22.93
CA THR A 512 -0.99 -35.25 -23.77
C THR A 512 -2.44 -35.60 -23.40
N VAL A 513 -3.20 -36.14 -24.36
CA VAL A 513 -4.54 -36.69 -24.16
C VAL A 513 -4.53 -38.19 -24.46
N THR A 514 -5.06 -39.01 -23.55
CA THR A 514 -5.22 -40.46 -23.73
C THR A 514 -6.68 -40.79 -23.98
N PHE A 515 -6.99 -41.40 -25.12
CA PHE A 515 -8.34 -41.89 -25.45
C PHE A 515 -8.48 -43.35 -25.05
N LYS A 516 -9.54 -43.69 -24.31
CA LYS A 516 -9.75 -45.04 -23.76
C LYS A 516 -11.23 -45.42 -23.69
N GLU A 517 -11.52 -46.72 -23.72
CA GLU A 517 -12.84 -47.29 -23.45
C GLU A 517 -12.73 -48.35 -22.36
N GLY A 518 -13.62 -48.31 -21.36
CA GLY A 518 -13.56 -49.24 -20.22
C GLY A 518 -12.22 -49.20 -19.46
N GLY A 519 -11.45 -48.12 -19.58
CA GLY A 519 -10.11 -47.97 -18.99
C GLY A 519 -8.95 -48.43 -19.89
N VAL A 520 -9.23 -49.06 -21.05
CA VAL A 520 -8.21 -49.56 -21.99
C VAL A 520 -7.89 -48.50 -23.05
N PRO A 521 -6.63 -48.04 -23.19
CA PRO A 521 -6.25 -47.03 -24.19
C PRO A 521 -6.34 -47.55 -25.63
N PHE A 522 -6.79 -46.70 -26.55
CA PHE A 522 -6.80 -46.98 -27.99
C PHE A 522 -5.42 -46.81 -28.67
N GLY A 523 -4.41 -46.34 -27.93
CA GLY A 523 -3.04 -46.12 -28.42
C GLY A 523 -2.19 -45.33 -27.42
N SER A 524 -1.04 -44.85 -27.88
CA SER A 524 -0.17 -43.95 -27.10
C SER A 524 -0.83 -42.58 -26.87
N PRO A 525 -0.49 -41.86 -25.78
CA PRO A 525 -1.01 -40.51 -25.54
C PRO A 525 -0.72 -39.55 -26.69
N VAL A 526 -1.70 -38.72 -27.05
CA VAL A 526 -1.66 -37.76 -28.16
C VAL A 526 -1.25 -36.38 -27.64
N THR A 527 -0.18 -35.79 -28.18
CA THR A 527 0.29 -34.46 -27.75
C THR A 527 -0.72 -33.35 -28.06
N VAL A 528 -0.97 -32.47 -27.10
CA VAL A 528 -1.79 -31.26 -27.29
C VAL A 528 -1.01 -30.24 -28.10
N THR A 529 -1.53 -29.86 -29.26
CA THR A 529 -0.93 -28.85 -30.14
C THR A 529 -1.98 -27.78 -30.42
N ASN A 530 -1.66 -26.51 -30.17
CA ASN A 530 -2.60 -25.38 -30.31
C ASN A 530 -3.94 -25.58 -29.58
N GLY A 531 -3.91 -26.21 -28.40
CA GLY A 531 -5.11 -26.48 -27.59
C GLY A 531 -6.01 -27.61 -28.10
N SER A 532 -5.52 -28.48 -28.99
CA SER A 532 -6.29 -29.62 -29.50
C SER A 532 -5.49 -30.93 -29.56
N ALA A 533 -6.18 -32.06 -29.44
CA ALA A 533 -5.65 -33.41 -29.64
C ALA A 533 -6.73 -34.29 -30.29
N SER A 534 -6.35 -35.10 -31.29
CA SER A 534 -7.28 -35.94 -32.05
C SER A 534 -6.77 -37.37 -32.26
N ILE A 535 -7.70 -38.33 -32.31
CA ILE A 535 -7.42 -39.72 -32.69
C ILE A 535 -8.44 -40.21 -33.72
N THR A 536 -8.03 -41.08 -34.63
CA THR A 536 -8.93 -41.76 -35.58
C THR A 536 -8.99 -43.25 -35.24
N LEU A 537 -10.20 -43.78 -35.04
CA LEU A 537 -10.50 -45.17 -34.71
C LEU A 537 -11.17 -45.86 -35.91
N SER A 538 -10.69 -47.04 -36.30
CA SER A 538 -11.19 -47.78 -37.49
C SER A 538 -11.82 -49.14 -37.18
N SER A 539 -11.88 -49.53 -35.90
CA SER A 539 -12.20 -50.90 -35.47
C SER A 539 -13.24 -50.99 -34.35
N LEU A 540 -14.04 -49.94 -34.13
CA LEU A 540 -15.13 -50.01 -33.16
C LEU A 540 -16.18 -51.03 -33.61
N SER A 541 -16.60 -51.89 -32.69
CA SER A 541 -17.65 -52.89 -32.93
C SER A 541 -19.02 -52.24 -33.13
N VAL A 542 -19.97 -52.99 -33.68
CA VAL A 542 -21.37 -52.53 -33.80
C VAL A 542 -21.96 -52.35 -32.40
N GLY A 543 -22.55 -51.18 -32.13
CA GLY A 543 -23.10 -50.87 -30.81
C GLY A 543 -22.82 -49.43 -30.36
N SER A 544 -23.15 -49.15 -29.10
CA SER A 544 -22.87 -47.87 -28.45
C SER A 544 -21.60 -47.98 -27.62
N HIS A 545 -20.71 -47.01 -27.79
CA HIS A 545 -19.40 -46.91 -27.17
C HIS A 545 -19.30 -45.62 -26.36
N THR A 546 -18.82 -45.72 -25.12
CA THR A 546 -18.51 -44.56 -24.26
C THR A 546 -17.01 -44.41 -24.17
N ILE A 547 -16.47 -43.41 -24.86
CA ILE A 547 -15.03 -43.17 -24.96
C ILE A 547 -14.64 -42.03 -24.05
N THR A 548 -13.68 -42.26 -23.16
CA THR A 548 -13.10 -41.25 -22.28
C THR A 548 -11.83 -40.69 -22.90
N ALA A 549 -11.65 -39.38 -22.81
CA ALA A 549 -10.39 -38.72 -23.15
C ALA A 549 -9.84 -38.01 -21.91
N ASP A 550 -8.65 -38.43 -21.46
CA ASP A 550 -7.96 -37.90 -20.28
C ASP A 550 -6.78 -37.03 -20.68
N TYR A 551 -6.81 -35.77 -20.29
CA TYR A 551 -5.71 -34.83 -20.42
C TYR A 551 -4.74 -34.95 -19.24
N SER A 552 -3.44 -35.07 -19.54
CA SER A 552 -2.36 -35.33 -18.56
C SER A 552 -2.00 -34.14 -17.66
N GLY A 553 -2.50 -32.94 -17.98
CA GLY A 553 -2.07 -31.70 -17.34
C GLY A 553 -0.67 -31.24 -17.76
N ASP A 554 -0.28 -30.06 -17.30
CA ASP A 554 1.07 -29.48 -17.39
C ASP A 554 1.34 -28.51 -16.21
N ALA A 555 2.42 -27.71 -16.28
CA ALA A 555 2.83 -26.79 -15.23
C ALA A 555 1.80 -25.68 -14.92
N ASN A 556 0.93 -25.38 -15.88
CA ASN A 556 -0.04 -24.29 -15.85
C ASN A 556 -1.50 -24.78 -15.91
N ASN A 557 -1.74 -26.03 -16.31
CA ASN A 557 -3.05 -26.59 -16.59
C ASN A 557 -3.25 -27.92 -15.85
N ALA A 558 -4.36 -28.06 -15.14
CA ALA A 558 -4.68 -29.29 -14.41
C ALA A 558 -5.07 -30.44 -15.34
N GLN A 559 -4.92 -31.68 -14.85
CA GLN A 559 -5.53 -32.86 -15.45
C GLN A 559 -7.05 -32.71 -15.54
N SER A 560 -7.64 -33.22 -16.61
CA SER A 560 -9.08 -33.22 -16.80
C SER A 560 -9.52 -34.32 -17.76
N SER A 561 -10.81 -34.66 -17.73
CA SER A 561 -11.37 -35.74 -18.54
C SER A 561 -12.72 -35.34 -19.14
N THR A 562 -13.03 -35.92 -20.30
CA THR A 562 -14.34 -35.81 -20.95
C THR A 562 -14.76 -37.11 -21.60
N THR A 563 -16.02 -37.22 -22.00
CA THR A 563 -16.58 -38.42 -22.64
C THR A 563 -17.23 -38.10 -23.99
N PHE A 564 -17.12 -39.05 -24.92
CA PHE A 564 -17.81 -39.09 -26.20
C PHE A 564 -18.80 -40.25 -26.19
N GLN A 565 -19.98 -40.05 -26.81
CA GLN A 565 -20.89 -41.13 -27.15
C GLN A 565 -20.76 -41.43 -28.65
N VAL A 566 -20.32 -42.64 -28.99
CA VAL A 566 -20.15 -43.09 -30.38
C VAL A 566 -21.08 -44.26 -30.64
N THR A 567 -21.87 -44.20 -31.72
CA THR A 567 -22.75 -45.31 -32.11
C THR A 567 -22.35 -45.83 -33.49
N ILE A 568 -22.01 -47.11 -33.57
CA ILE A 568 -21.67 -47.80 -34.82
C ILE A 568 -22.86 -48.62 -35.29
N TYR A 569 -23.38 -48.29 -36.46
CA TYR A 569 -24.48 -49.01 -37.09
C TYR A 569 -23.97 -50.09 -38.05
N ASN A 570 -24.57 -51.27 -37.99
CA ASN A 570 -24.50 -52.24 -39.07
C ASN A 570 -25.75 -52.07 -39.93
N LEU A 571 -25.62 -51.71 -41.20
CA LEU A 571 -26.73 -51.55 -42.14
C LEU A 571 -26.78 -52.67 -43.20
N SER A 572 -26.21 -53.85 -42.92
CA SER A 572 -26.22 -55.02 -43.83
C SER A 572 -27.63 -55.51 -44.27
N TRP A 573 -28.69 -54.91 -43.74
CA TRP A 573 -30.11 -55.24 -43.93
C TRP A 573 -30.83 -54.20 -44.81
N LEU A 574 -30.17 -53.10 -45.18
CA LEU A 574 -30.72 -52.11 -46.13
C LEU A 574 -30.97 -52.63 -47.56
N PRO A 575 -30.18 -53.58 -48.12
CA PRO A 575 -30.46 -54.09 -49.46
C PRO A 575 -31.78 -54.86 -49.58
N ALA A 576 -32.26 -55.48 -48.49
CA ALA A 576 -33.52 -56.24 -48.48
C ALA A 576 -34.77 -55.35 -48.40
N ILE A 577 -34.65 -54.11 -47.91
CA ILE A 577 -35.77 -53.17 -47.74
C ILE A 577 -35.93 -52.27 -48.97
N LEU A 578 -34.85 -51.95 -49.68
CA LEU A 578 -34.92 -51.12 -50.90
C LEU A 578 -35.55 -51.87 -52.10
N GLN A 579 -35.55 -53.20 -52.08
CA GLN A 579 -36.15 -54.03 -53.13
C GLN A 579 -37.67 -54.26 -52.95
N LEU A 580 -38.21 -53.95 -51.76
CA LEU A 580 -39.66 -54.05 -51.46
C LEU A 580 -40.43 -52.75 -51.74
N LEU A 581 -39.74 -51.66 -52.08
CA LEU A 581 -40.31 -50.30 -52.27
C LEU A 581 -40.28 -49.84 -53.75
N LEU A 582 -39.98 -50.74 -54.69
CA LEU A 582 -39.94 -50.46 -56.13
C LEU A 582 -41.02 -51.24 -56.93
N ASP A 583 -41.92 -51.96 -56.26
CA ASP A 583 -42.96 -52.80 -56.88
C ASP A 583 -44.42 -52.41 -56.48
N ASP A 584 -44.68 -51.15 -56.09
CA ASP A 584 -46.04 -50.58 -56.03
C ASP A 584 -46.11 -49.17 -56.64
#